data_AF-A0A9Q0N8D7-F1
#
_entry.id   AF-A0A9Q0N8D7-F1
#
_cell.length_a   1.000
_cell.length_b   1.000
_cell.length_c   1.000
_cell.angle_alpha   90.00
_cell.angle_beta   90.00
_cell.angle_gamma   90.00
#
_symmetry.space_group_name_H-M   'P 1'
#
loop_
_entity.id
_entity.type
_entity.pdbx_description
1 polymer ?
#
loop_
_entity_poly.entity_id
_entity_poly.type
_entity_poly.pdbx_seq_one_letter_code
_entity_poly.pdbx_strand_id
1 'polypeptide(L)'
;MRDEIPTITLQLNYFTLLDPEDDHREKLPDIKQFIKKNIRKTCTKETIINRFPILKWLPRYQLNYLYNDTIAGVSVALTAIPQGIAYAVVAGLDPQYGLYSEFMACSLYCIFGTCKELTIGPTAIMALMIHKFVADSQDFAVIIAFISGIVILFLGTLNLGFLVQFISLPVTAGFTTAAAMTIV
;
A
#
# COMPACT_ATOMS: atom_id res chain seq x y z
N MET A 1 -63.27 43.84 -17.50
CA MET A 1 -63.29 43.97 -16.02
C MET A 1 -63.59 42.59 -15.47
N ARG A 2 -62.57 41.96 -14.85
CA ARG A 2 -62.49 40.59 -14.26
C ARG A 2 -62.49 39.47 -15.32
N ASP A 3 -61.37 38.80 -15.64
CA ASP A 3 -60.32 38.12 -14.85
C ASP A 3 -60.85 37.08 -13.87
N GLU A 4 -60.30 35.85 -14.00
CA GLU A 4 -60.30 34.65 -13.14
C GLU A 4 -60.98 33.41 -13.77
N ILE A 5 -60.44 32.18 -13.96
CA ILE A 5 -59.18 31.44 -13.69
C ILE A 5 -59.27 30.12 -14.52
N PRO A 6 -58.29 29.70 -15.37
CA PRO A 6 -58.23 28.35 -15.95
C PRO A 6 -57.24 27.42 -15.21
N THR A 7 -56.93 27.71 -13.94
CA THR A 7 -55.93 26.96 -13.15
C THR A 7 -56.48 25.68 -12.53
N ILE A 8 -57.79 25.57 -12.29
CA ILE A 8 -58.40 24.42 -11.60
C ILE A 8 -58.52 23.19 -12.53
N THR A 9 -58.79 23.40 -13.82
CA THR A 9 -58.91 22.32 -14.81
C THR A 9 -57.58 21.64 -15.14
N LEU A 10 -56.45 22.35 -15.03
CA LEU A 10 -55.12 21.75 -15.19
C LEU A 10 -54.66 20.95 -13.96
N GLN A 11 -55.08 21.33 -12.76
CA GLN A 11 -54.79 20.57 -11.53
C GLN A 11 -55.59 19.26 -11.45
N LEU A 12 -56.84 19.28 -11.91
CA LEU A 12 -57.69 18.08 -11.95
C LEU A 12 -57.16 17.02 -12.93
N ASN A 13 -56.68 17.41 -14.12
CA ASN A 13 -56.09 16.47 -15.06
C ASN A 13 -54.75 15.88 -14.59
N TYR A 14 -54.01 16.58 -13.72
CA TYR A 14 -52.78 16.05 -13.13
C TYR A 14 -53.08 15.04 -12.01
N PHE A 15 -54.19 15.22 -11.31
CA PHE A 15 -54.63 14.34 -10.22
C PHE A 15 -55.18 13.00 -10.73
N THR A 16 -55.79 12.96 -11.92
CA THR A 16 -56.33 11.72 -12.53
C THR A 16 -55.28 10.81 -13.17
N LEU A 17 -54.01 11.23 -13.25
CA LEU A 17 -52.89 10.40 -13.78
C LEU A 17 -52.10 9.67 -12.69
N LEU A 18 -52.53 9.75 -11.42
CA LEU A 18 -51.96 8.97 -10.33
C LEU A 18 -52.77 7.69 -10.17
N ASP A 19 -52.44 6.68 -10.98
CA ASP A 19 -52.90 5.31 -10.78
C ASP A 19 -52.49 4.84 -9.36
N PRO A 20 -53.44 4.41 -8.50
CA PRO A 20 -53.15 4.05 -7.11
C PRO A 20 -52.44 2.69 -6.94
N GLU A 21 -51.95 2.08 -8.03
CA GLU A 21 -51.35 0.74 -8.04
C GLU A 21 -49.93 0.68 -8.63
N ASP A 22 -49.27 1.82 -8.83
CA ASP A 22 -47.84 1.80 -9.16
C ASP A 22 -47.03 1.63 -7.86
N ASP A 23 -46.93 0.38 -7.41
CA ASP A 23 -45.99 -0.08 -6.39
C ASP A 23 -44.57 0.21 -6.90
N HIS A 24 -44.14 1.46 -6.73
CA HIS A 24 -42.76 1.93 -6.93
C HIS A 24 -41.84 1.30 -5.88
N ARG A 25 -41.82 -0.03 -5.79
CA ARG A 25 -40.71 -0.76 -5.19
C ARG A 25 -39.54 -0.61 -6.15
N GLU A 26 -38.76 0.44 -5.95
CA GLU A 26 -37.38 0.50 -6.40
C GLU A 26 -36.72 -0.82 -6.01
N LYS A 27 -36.57 -1.72 -6.98
CA LYS A 27 -35.77 -2.92 -6.81
C LYS A 27 -34.36 -2.41 -6.53
N LEU A 28 -33.91 -2.53 -5.28
CA LEU A 28 -32.58 -2.10 -4.87
C LEU A 28 -31.59 -2.60 -5.92
N PRO A 29 -30.68 -1.73 -6.41
CA PRO A 29 -29.67 -2.16 -7.38
C PRO A 29 -28.99 -3.39 -6.80
N ASP A 30 -28.88 -4.44 -7.62
CA ASP A 30 -28.33 -5.73 -7.21
C ASP A 30 -26.82 -5.56 -6.91
N ILE A 31 -26.52 -5.06 -5.71
CA ILE A 31 -25.17 -4.77 -5.20
C ILE A 31 -24.31 -6.03 -5.29
N LYS A 32 -24.91 -7.22 -5.16
CA LYS A 32 -24.24 -8.50 -5.37
C LYS A 32 -23.73 -8.65 -6.79
N GLN A 33 -24.50 -8.27 -7.82
CA GLN A 33 -24.03 -8.30 -9.20
C GLN A 33 -22.95 -7.26 -9.48
N PHE A 34 -23.05 -6.06 -8.89
CA PHE A 34 -22.04 -5.02 -9.05
C PHE A 34 -20.71 -5.43 -8.39
N ILE A 35 -20.75 -5.94 -7.16
CA ILE A 35 -19.59 -6.47 -6.44
C ILE A 35 -19.02 -7.70 -7.17
N LYS A 36 -19.85 -8.65 -7.61
CA LYS A 36 -19.40 -9.84 -8.35
C LYS A 36 -18.77 -9.50 -9.70
N LYS A 37 -19.27 -8.47 -10.39
CA LYS A 37 -18.72 -7.98 -11.66
C LYS A 37 -17.41 -7.22 -11.47
N ASN A 38 -17.28 -6.44 -10.38
CA ASN A 38 -16.05 -5.74 -10.05
C ASN A 38 -14.95 -6.71 -9.59
N ILE A 39 -15.28 -7.69 -8.73
CA ILE A 39 -14.36 -8.76 -8.29
C ILE A 39 -13.91 -9.62 -9.49
N ARG A 40 -14.79 -9.93 -10.44
CA ARG A 40 -14.41 -10.65 -11.68
C ARG A 40 -13.45 -9.85 -12.56
N LYS A 41 -13.55 -8.51 -12.60
CA LYS A 41 -12.59 -7.66 -13.32
C LYS A 41 -11.22 -7.62 -12.62
N THR A 42 -11.19 -7.66 -11.28
CA THR A 42 -9.95 -7.65 -10.48
C THR A 42 -9.09 -8.91 -10.68
N CYS A 43 -9.66 -10.05 -11.09
CA CYS A 43 -8.94 -11.31 -11.33
C CYS A 43 -8.69 -11.59 -12.82
N THR A 44 -8.39 -10.55 -13.62
CA THR A 44 -7.97 -10.73 -15.02
C THR A 44 -6.46 -11.00 -15.08
N LYS A 45 -5.99 -11.81 -16.05
CA LYS A 45 -4.55 -12.15 -16.21
C LYS A 45 -3.65 -10.90 -16.23
N GLU A 46 -4.12 -9.80 -16.82
CA GLU A 46 -3.41 -8.52 -16.81
C GLU A 46 -3.24 -7.92 -15.41
N THR A 47 -4.22 -8.05 -14.52
CA THR A 47 -4.14 -7.55 -13.13
C THR A 47 -3.12 -8.33 -12.32
N ILE A 48 -3.02 -9.64 -12.53
CA ILE A 48 -2.01 -10.50 -11.87
C ILE A 48 -0.60 -10.19 -12.40
N ILE A 49 -0.45 -10.04 -13.72
CA ILE A 49 0.84 -9.64 -14.33
C ILE A 49 1.24 -8.21 -13.90
N ASN A 50 0.26 -7.31 -13.69
CA ASN A 50 0.51 -5.97 -13.15
C ASN A 50 0.87 -5.98 -11.66
N ARG A 51 0.39 -6.97 -10.89
CA ARG A 51 0.68 -7.10 -9.45
C ARG A 51 2.02 -7.80 -9.16
N PHE A 52 2.46 -8.70 -10.06
CA PHE A 52 3.74 -9.40 -9.97
C PHE A 52 4.69 -8.89 -11.07
N PRO A 53 5.37 -7.75 -10.85
CA PRO A 53 6.29 -7.16 -11.84
C PRO A 53 7.42 -8.11 -12.25
N ILE A 54 7.78 -9.08 -11.40
CA ILE A 54 8.76 -10.14 -11.70
C ILE A 54 8.45 -10.90 -12.99
N LEU A 55 7.17 -11.19 -13.26
CA LEU A 55 6.76 -11.93 -14.45
C LEU A 55 6.90 -11.10 -15.74
N LYS A 56 7.02 -9.76 -15.63
CA LYS A 56 7.23 -8.89 -16.78
C LYS A 56 8.71 -8.73 -17.15
N TRP A 57 9.57 -8.59 -16.15
CA TRP A 57 10.99 -8.29 -16.39
C TRP A 57 11.85 -9.53 -16.56
N LEU A 58 11.55 -10.62 -15.84
CA LEU A 58 12.33 -11.86 -15.89
C LEU A 58 12.43 -12.46 -17.31
N PRO A 59 11.35 -12.59 -18.11
CA PRO A 59 11.46 -13.15 -19.47
C PRO A 59 12.12 -12.19 -20.48
N ARG A 60 12.28 -10.90 -20.15
CA ARG A 60 12.96 -9.90 -20.97
C ARG A 60 14.42 -9.68 -20.56
N TYR A 61 14.90 -10.44 -19.58
CA TYR A 61 16.23 -10.29 -19.02
C TYR A 61 17.28 -10.80 -20.01
N GLN A 62 18.23 -9.94 -20.38
CA GLN A 62 19.34 -10.33 -21.25
C GLN A 62 20.52 -10.78 -20.39
N LEU A 63 21.15 -11.92 -20.76
CA LEU A 63 22.29 -12.46 -20.04
C LEU A 63 23.51 -11.52 -20.01
N ASN A 64 23.58 -10.56 -20.94
CA ASN A 64 24.62 -9.53 -20.94
C ASN A 64 24.57 -8.63 -19.69
N TYR A 65 23.41 -8.49 -19.04
CA TYR A 65 23.28 -7.72 -17.80
C TYR A 65 23.75 -8.49 -16.57
N LEU A 66 23.87 -9.82 -16.65
CA LEU A 66 24.20 -10.68 -15.51
C LEU A 66 25.54 -10.30 -14.87
N TYR A 67 26.54 -9.94 -15.68
CA TYR A 67 27.84 -9.53 -15.17
C TYR A 67 27.74 -8.24 -14.33
N ASN A 68 27.07 -7.22 -14.87
CA ASN A 68 26.89 -5.94 -14.18
C ASN A 68 26.01 -6.10 -12.92
N ASP A 69 24.94 -6.87 -13.00
CA ASP A 69 24.04 -7.13 -11.88
C ASP A 69 24.70 -7.96 -10.78
N THR A 70 25.61 -8.87 -11.13
CA THR A 70 26.38 -9.64 -10.13
C THR A 70 27.32 -8.70 -9.36
N ILE A 71 28.05 -7.83 -10.06
CA ILE A 71 28.95 -6.87 -9.39
C ILE A 71 28.15 -5.89 -8.53
N ALA A 72 27.03 -5.38 -9.04
CA ALA A 72 26.13 -4.50 -8.31
C ALA A 72 25.54 -5.21 -7.07
N GLY A 73 25.06 -6.44 -7.23
CA GLY A 73 24.50 -7.24 -6.14
C GLY A 73 25.52 -7.56 -5.05
N VAL A 74 26.75 -7.93 -5.41
CA VAL A 74 27.85 -8.13 -4.45
C VAL A 74 28.17 -6.84 -3.71
N SER A 75 28.24 -5.72 -4.43
CA SER A 75 28.51 -4.41 -3.82
C SER A 75 27.42 -4.00 -2.82
N VAL A 76 26.15 -4.20 -3.18
CA VAL A 76 25.01 -3.93 -2.29
C VAL A 76 24.98 -4.89 -1.11
N ALA A 77 25.29 -6.17 -1.31
CA ALA A 77 25.35 -7.14 -0.20
C ALA A 77 26.45 -6.78 0.82
N LEU A 78 27.63 -6.36 0.33
CA LEU A 78 28.74 -5.93 1.18
C LEU A 78 28.40 -4.71 2.04
N THR A 79 27.54 -3.80 1.58
CA THR A 79 27.09 -2.65 2.37
C THR A 79 25.86 -2.97 3.24
N ALA A 80 24.95 -3.82 2.75
CA ALA A 80 23.72 -4.21 3.45
C ALA A 80 24.01 -5.03 4.72
N ILE A 81 24.97 -5.96 4.68
CA ILE A 81 25.32 -6.80 5.84
C ILE A 81 25.73 -5.96 7.08
N PRO A 82 26.74 -5.08 7.00
CA PRO A 82 27.12 -4.26 8.15
C PRO A 82 26.02 -3.26 8.53
N GLN A 83 25.27 -2.73 7.56
CA GLN A 83 24.15 -1.82 7.80
C GLN A 83 23.05 -2.47 8.65
N GLY A 84 22.59 -3.67 8.28
CA GLY A 84 21.56 -4.40 9.01
C GLY A 84 21.99 -4.78 10.43
N ILE A 85 23.25 -5.20 10.60
CA ILE A 85 23.83 -5.49 11.92
C ILE A 85 23.83 -4.24 12.81
N ALA A 86 24.30 -3.11 12.28
CA ALA A 86 24.34 -1.85 13.03
C ALA A 86 22.94 -1.41 13.47
N TYR A 87 21.93 -1.53 12.60
CA TYR A 87 20.55 -1.15 12.93
C TYR A 87 19.88 -2.09 13.95
N ALA A 88 20.20 -3.38 13.94
CA ALA A 88 19.73 -4.30 14.99
C ALA A 88 20.28 -3.89 16.37
N VAL A 89 21.56 -3.54 16.44
CA VAL A 89 22.20 -3.06 17.67
C VAL A 89 21.59 -1.73 18.14
N VAL A 90 21.33 -0.79 17.22
CA VAL A 90 20.62 0.47 17.52
C VAL A 90 19.20 0.20 18.04
N ALA A 91 18.52 -0.83 17.55
CA ALA A 91 17.21 -1.25 18.02
C ALA A 91 17.23 -1.99 19.38
N GLY A 92 18.40 -2.29 19.94
CA GLY A 92 18.52 -3.10 21.16
C GLY A 92 18.23 -4.59 20.95
N LEU A 93 18.30 -5.08 19.71
CA LEU A 93 18.12 -6.48 19.33
C LEU A 93 19.46 -7.18 19.08
N ASP A 94 19.46 -8.51 19.12
CA ASP A 94 20.64 -9.27 18.69
C ASP A 94 20.93 -9.05 17.20
N PRO A 95 22.22 -9.00 16.79
CA PRO A 95 22.64 -8.76 15.41
C PRO A 95 21.96 -9.64 14.34
N GLN A 96 21.63 -10.88 14.70
CA GLN A 96 20.95 -11.85 13.83
C GLN A 96 19.59 -11.36 13.31
N TYR A 97 18.85 -10.57 14.11
CA TYR A 97 17.55 -10.04 13.70
C TYR A 97 17.66 -9.01 12.57
N GLY A 98 18.78 -8.27 12.51
CA GLY A 98 19.07 -7.35 11.41
C GLY A 98 19.25 -8.08 10.09
N LEU A 99 20.07 -9.13 10.09
CA LEU A 99 20.31 -10.00 8.93
C LEU A 99 19.04 -10.68 8.43
N TYR A 100 18.20 -11.19 9.33
CA TYR A 100 16.91 -11.80 8.94
C TYR A 100 15.98 -10.79 8.28
N SER A 101 15.92 -9.56 8.81
CA SER A 101 15.08 -8.49 8.27
C SER A 101 15.55 -8.03 6.90
N GLU A 102 16.86 -7.83 6.72
CA GLU A 102 17.47 -7.43 5.44
C GLU A 102 17.19 -8.47 4.34
N PHE A 103 17.43 -9.74 4.64
CA PHE A 103 17.22 -10.83 3.68
C PHE A 103 15.75 -10.98 3.28
N MET A 104 14.84 -10.92 4.25
CA MET A 104 13.40 -11.03 3.98
C MET A 104 12.87 -9.81 3.19
N ALA A 105 13.33 -8.60 3.51
CA ALA A 105 12.94 -7.38 2.80
C ALA A 105 13.36 -7.43 1.32
N CYS A 106 14.61 -7.81 1.03
CA CYS A 106 15.11 -7.96 -0.34
C CYS A 106 14.36 -9.06 -1.11
N SER A 107 14.12 -10.21 -0.47
CA SER A 107 13.41 -11.33 -1.09
C SER A 107 11.97 -10.98 -1.45
N LEU A 108 11.25 -10.32 -0.54
CA LEU A 108 9.88 -9.85 -0.79
C LEU A 108 9.86 -8.75 -1.85
N TYR A 109 10.81 -7.81 -1.81
CA TYR A 109 10.89 -6.74 -2.80
C TYR A 109 11.23 -7.26 -4.21
N CYS A 110 12.03 -8.31 -4.34
CA CYS A 110 12.30 -8.93 -5.64
C CYS A 110 11.02 -9.43 -6.34
N ILE A 111 10.08 -9.99 -5.56
CA ILE A 111 8.83 -10.57 -6.08
C ILE A 111 7.78 -9.48 -6.37
N PHE A 112 7.60 -8.54 -5.44
CA PHE A 112 6.52 -7.54 -5.47
C PHE A 112 6.95 -6.14 -5.93
N GLY A 113 8.25 -5.89 -6.02
CA GLY A 113 8.84 -4.58 -6.26
C GLY A 113 8.72 -4.14 -7.72
N THR A 114 8.24 -2.91 -7.89
CA THR A 114 8.03 -2.31 -9.21
C THR A 114 9.29 -1.65 -9.79
N CYS A 115 10.22 -1.23 -8.92
CA CYS A 115 11.46 -0.56 -9.33
C CYS A 115 12.62 -1.54 -9.25
N LYS A 116 13.42 -1.62 -10.32
CA LYS A 116 14.50 -2.62 -10.44
C LYS A 116 15.76 -2.27 -9.63
N GLU A 117 15.97 -0.99 -9.38
CA GLU A 117 17.22 -0.46 -8.79
C GLU A 117 17.07 -0.10 -7.30
N LEU A 118 15.89 -0.30 -6.72
CA LEU A 118 15.64 0.05 -5.32
C LEU A 118 15.97 -1.13 -4.41
N THR A 119 16.83 -0.88 -3.42
CA THR A 119 17.07 -1.83 -2.33
C THR A 119 16.23 -1.42 -1.12
N ILE A 120 15.51 -2.38 -0.53
CA ILE A 120 14.72 -2.16 0.68
C ILE A 120 15.34 -2.95 1.81
N GLY A 121 15.50 -2.30 2.96
CA GLY A 121 16.04 -2.90 4.17
C GLY A 121 15.59 -2.15 5.42
N PRO A 122 16.03 -2.61 6.60
CA PRO A 122 15.86 -1.87 7.85
C PRO A 122 16.52 -0.48 7.73
N THR A 123 15.96 0.51 8.42
CA THR A 123 16.49 1.88 8.47
C THR A 123 16.74 2.29 9.91
N ALA A 124 17.69 3.21 10.11
CA ALA A 124 18.03 3.73 11.43
C ALA A 124 16.82 4.31 12.18
N ILE A 125 15.91 4.98 11.47
CA ILE A 125 14.69 5.55 12.03
C ILE A 125 13.78 4.44 12.59
N MET A 126 13.57 3.37 11.83
CA MET A 126 12.75 2.24 12.28
C MET A 126 13.37 1.57 13.51
N ALA A 127 14.70 1.40 13.54
CA ALA A 127 15.43 0.85 14.67
C ALA A 127 15.22 1.68 15.96
N LEU A 128 15.34 3.00 15.87
CA LEU A 128 15.11 3.89 17.01
C LEU A 128 13.67 3.88 17.52
N MET A 129 12.69 3.78 16.62
CA MET A 129 11.27 3.74 17.02
C MET A 129 10.93 2.47 17.81
N ILE A 130 11.50 1.32 17.42
CA ILE A 130 11.23 0.05 18.10
C ILE A 130 12.05 -0.13 19.38
N HIS A 131 13.19 0.56 19.52
CA HIS A 131 14.13 0.39 20.63
C HIS A 131 13.45 0.39 22.01
N LYS A 132 12.54 1.34 22.25
CA LYS A 132 11.83 1.46 23.54
C LYS A 132 10.88 0.30 23.84
N PHE A 133 10.40 -0.39 22.82
CA PHE A 133 9.44 -1.49 22.96
C PHE A 133 10.10 -2.86 23.12
N VAL A 134 11.38 -2.96 22.74
CA VAL A 134 12.17 -4.19 22.81
C VAL A 134 12.87 -4.38 24.16
N ALA A 135 12.88 -3.34 25.02
CA ALA A 135 13.61 -3.33 26.27
C ALA A 135 13.29 -4.49 27.24
N ASP A 136 12.04 -4.99 27.25
CA ASP A 136 11.61 -6.11 28.10
C ASP A 136 11.71 -7.48 27.41
N SER A 137 11.34 -7.58 26.13
CA SER A 137 11.41 -8.82 25.36
C SER A 137 11.57 -8.56 23.87
N GLN A 138 12.39 -9.39 23.22
CA GLN A 138 12.60 -9.39 21.78
C GLN A 138 11.32 -9.82 21.01
N ASP A 139 10.39 -10.52 21.66
CA ASP A 139 9.13 -10.95 21.06
C ASP A 139 8.25 -9.78 20.60
N PHE A 140 8.35 -8.63 21.28
CA PHE A 140 7.61 -7.42 20.91
C PHE A 140 8.01 -6.91 19.52
N ALA A 141 9.27 -7.06 19.13
CA ALA A 141 9.71 -6.68 17.79
C ALA A 141 8.97 -7.48 16.70
N VAL A 142 8.78 -8.78 16.92
CA VAL A 142 8.09 -9.68 15.99
C VAL A 142 6.61 -9.32 15.88
N ILE A 143 5.96 -9.07 17.02
CA ILE A 143 4.54 -8.69 17.07
C ILE A 143 4.31 -7.34 16.38
N ILE A 144 5.16 -6.34 16.65
CA ILE A 144 5.08 -5.03 16.01
C ILE A 144 5.29 -5.15 14.50
N ALA A 145 6.27 -5.94 14.05
CA ALA A 145 6.50 -6.20 12.63
C ALA A 145 5.28 -6.85 11.96
N PHE A 146 4.66 -7.84 12.63
CA PHE A 146 3.47 -8.52 12.13
C PHE A 146 2.26 -7.58 12.03
N ILE A 147 1.98 -6.79 13.07
CA ILE A 147 0.90 -5.81 13.07
C ILE A 147 1.14 -4.72 12.01
N SER A 148 2.37 -4.21 11.91
CA SER A 148 2.75 -3.24 10.88
C SER A 148 2.50 -3.80 9.48
N GLY A 149 2.86 -5.06 9.22
CA GLY A 149 2.57 -5.75 7.96
C GLY A 149 1.07 -5.82 7.65
N ILE A 150 0.23 -6.15 8.64
CA ILE A 150 -1.23 -6.17 8.47
C ILE A 150 -1.76 -4.76 8.16
N VAL A 151 -1.29 -3.74 8.87
CA VAL A 151 -1.70 -2.35 8.64
C VAL A 151 -1.32 -1.89 7.23
N ILE A 152 -0.09 -2.17 6.79
CA ILE A 152 0.38 -1.83 5.43
C ILE A 152 -0.46 -2.57 4.38
N LEU A 153 -0.77 -3.86 4.59
CA LEU A 153 -1.61 -4.63 3.68
C LEU A 153 -3.04 -4.07 3.62
N PHE A 154 -3.60 -3.67 4.75
CA PHE A 154 -4.91 -3.06 4.85
C PHE A 154 -4.96 -1.71 4.12
N LEU A 155 -4.00 -0.81 4.39
CA LEU A 155 -3.87 0.48 3.71
C LEU A 155 -3.64 0.31 2.20
N GLY A 156 -2.84 -0.67 1.80
CA GLY A 156 -2.60 -1.03 0.39
C GLY A 156 -3.87 -1.53 -0.31
N THR A 157 -4.70 -2.33 0.37
CA THR A 157 -5.97 -2.83 -0.18
C THR A 157 -6.98 -1.70 -0.39
N LEU A 158 -6.96 -0.69 0.49
CA LEU A 158 -7.77 0.52 0.33
C LEU A 158 -7.19 1.53 -0.69
N ASN A 159 -6.06 1.22 -1.32
CA ASN A 159 -5.31 2.11 -2.23
C ASN A 159 -4.98 3.47 -1.61
N LEU A 160 -4.70 3.53 -0.29
CA LEU A 160 -4.34 4.75 0.42
C LEU A 160 -2.93 5.30 0.09
N GLY A 161 -2.22 4.67 -0.87
CA GLY A 161 -0.94 5.18 -1.38
C GLY A 161 -1.03 6.59 -1.99
N PHE A 162 -2.22 7.00 -2.46
CA PHE A 162 -2.46 8.39 -2.89
C PHE A 162 -2.24 9.39 -1.75
N LEU A 163 -2.54 9.03 -0.50
CA LEU A 163 -2.36 9.93 0.63
C LEU A 163 -0.88 10.26 0.89
N VAL A 164 0.01 9.31 0.61
CA VAL A 164 1.47 9.49 0.73
C VAL A 164 1.97 10.57 -0.22
N GLN A 165 1.32 10.77 -1.37
CA GLN A 165 1.69 11.80 -2.35
C GLN A 165 1.39 13.23 -1.86
N PHE A 166 0.55 13.39 -0.84
CA PHE A 166 0.29 14.70 -0.23
C PHE A 166 1.29 15.08 0.86
N ILE A 167 2.21 14.19 1.23
CA ILE A 167 3.26 14.53 2.17
C ILE A 167 4.24 15.47 1.47
N SER A 168 4.38 16.68 2.00
CA SER A 168 5.24 17.70 1.41
C SER A 168 6.73 17.39 1.62
N LEU A 169 7.56 17.70 0.63
CA LEU A 169 9.02 17.52 0.70
C LEU A 169 9.67 18.19 1.93
N PRO A 170 9.25 19.39 2.37
CA PRO A 170 9.78 19.99 3.59
C PRO A 170 9.51 19.16 4.86
N VAL A 171 8.37 18.47 4.95
CA VAL A 171 8.02 17.64 6.12
C VAL A 171 8.91 16.40 6.18
N THR A 172 9.11 15.71 5.06
CA THR A 172 10.00 14.53 5.02
C THR A 172 11.45 14.91 5.24
N ALA A 173 11.91 16.04 4.69
CA ALA A 173 13.25 16.56 4.92
C ALA A 173 13.49 16.95 6.38
N GLY A 174 12.53 17.66 7.00
CA GLY A 174 12.59 18.04 8.41
C GLY A 174 12.61 16.82 9.34
N PHE A 175 11.73 15.84 9.09
CA PHE A 175 11.69 14.59 9.85
C PHE A 175 13.01 13.81 9.74
N THR A 176 13.57 13.69 8.53
CA THR A 176 14.83 12.99 8.30
C THR A 176 16.01 13.71 8.97
N THR A 177 16.02 15.05 8.95
CA THR A 177 17.06 15.86 9.62
C THR A 177 16.99 15.71 11.14
N ALA A 178 15.79 15.73 11.72
CA ALA A 178 15.60 15.50 13.15
C ALA A 178 16.03 14.08 13.56
N ALA A 179 15.69 13.07 12.76
CA ALA A 179 16.13 11.72 12.99
C ALA A 179 17.66 11.59 12.90
N ALA A 180 18.29 12.21 11.92
CA ALA A 180 19.76 12.24 11.80
C ALA A 180 20.43 12.84 13.04
N MET A 181 19.92 13.96 13.56
CA MET A 181 20.41 14.56 14.82
C MET A 181 20.16 13.69 16.06
N THR A 182 19.20 12.77 16.02
CA THR A 182 18.92 11.85 17.14
C THR A 182 19.84 10.62 17.08
N ILE A 183 20.31 10.25 15.89
CA ILE A 183 21.17 9.08 15.68
C ILE A 183 22.64 9.39 16.01
N VAL A 184 23.10 10.59 15.64
CA VAL A 184 24.48 11.08 15.89
C VAL A 184 24.64 11.52 17.34
#